data_AF-A0A4Q6CK38-F1
#
_entry.id   AF-A0A4Q6CK38-F1
#
_cell.length_a   1.000
_cell.length_b   1.000
_cell.length_c   1.000
_cell.angle_alpha   90.00
_cell.angle_beta   90.00
_cell.angle_gamma   90.00
#
_symmetry.space_group_name_H-M   'P 1'
#
loop_
_entity.id
_entity.type
_entity.pdbx_description
1 polymer ?
#
loop_
_entity_poly.entity_id
_entity_poly.type
_entity_poly.pdbx_seq_one_letter_code
_entity_poly.pdbx_strand_id
1 'polypeptide(L)'
;MTKILSWPYLRSLFSKFLAGFLKHDVMTLAAALAFYTALSLAPLVLLLVSAVGLLGGDAQAKFLQQATSVVGEEGGRTLQMIVQNANENPTSGGIAGVIGILTLIFSASAVFGQLQASLNVIWEAEEKTKEAGWLTYLRKRFFSMGMVIALAFLAVVSLMV
;
A
#
# COMPACT_ATOMS: atom_id res chain seq x y z
N MET A 1 -31.37 -9.86 -28.78
CA MET A 1 -31.00 -11.25 -28.39
C MET A 1 -30.33 -11.20 -27.03
N THR A 2 -31.10 -11.25 -25.95
CA THR A 2 -30.67 -11.00 -24.56
C THR A 2 -31.33 -12.03 -23.64
N LYS A 3 -30.71 -13.20 -23.46
CA LYS A 3 -31.04 -14.19 -22.43
C LYS A 3 -29.76 -14.72 -21.77
N ILE A 4 -28.92 -13.81 -21.29
CA ILE A 4 -27.65 -14.16 -20.62
C ILE A 4 -27.82 -14.20 -19.08
N LEU A 5 -28.96 -13.72 -18.56
CA LEU A 5 -29.23 -13.64 -17.13
C LEU A 5 -30.33 -14.63 -16.69
N SER A 6 -30.15 -15.92 -16.99
CA SER A 6 -31.04 -16.94 -16.41
C SER A 6 -30.58 -17.28 -14.98
N TRP A 7 -31.53 -17.37 -14.05
CA TRP A 7 -31.29 -17.80 -12.66
C TRP A 7 -30.35 -19.00 -12.50
N PRO A 8 -30.45 -20.09 -13.31
CA PRO A 8 -29.50 -21.21 -13.23
C PRO A 8 -28.07 -20.82 -13.63
N TYR A 9 -27.87 -19.88 -14.56
CA TYR A 9 -26.55 -19.42 -14.97
C TYR A 9 -25.88 -18.62 -13.84
N LEU A 10 -26.61 -17.72 -13.19
CA LEU A 10 -26.13 -16.98 -12.01
C LEU A 10 -25.69 -17.91 -10.87
N ARG A 11 -26.50 -18.95 -10.58
CA ARG A 11 -26.14 -19.95 -9.58
C ARG A 11 -24.86 -20.70 -9.95
N SER A 12 -24.69 -21.04 -11.23
CA SER A 12 -23.47 -21.72 -11.71
C SER A 12 -22.22 -20.84 -11.65
N LEU A 13 -22.36 -19.54 -11.91
CA LEU A 13 -21.26 -18.58 -11.77
C LEU A 13 -20.86 -18.41 -10.30
N PHE A 14 -21.84 -18.26 -9.41
CA PHE A 14 -21.59 -18.12 -7.98
C PHE A 14 -20.93 -19.37 -7.39
N SER A 15 -21.38 -20.57 -7.79
CA SER A 15 -20.73 -21.81 -7.35
C SER A 15 -19.30 -21.93 -7.88
N LYS A 16 -19.04 -21.50 -9.13
CA LYS A 16 -17.68 -21.48 -9.71
C LYS A 16 -16.79 -20.47 -8.99
N PHE A 17 -17.31 -19.29 -8.65
CA PHE A 17 -16.61 -18.29 -7.86
C PHE A 17 -16.23 -18.83 -6.48
N LEU A 18 -17.18 -19.40 -5.73
CA LEU A 18 -16.90 -19.99 -4.41
C LEU A 18 -15.88 -21.13 -4.48
N ALA A 19 -16.03 -22.02 -5.47
CA ALA A 19 -15.09 -23.11 -5.66
C ALA A 19 -13.67 -22.58 -5.97
N GLY A 20 -13.55 -21.57 -6.84
CA GLY A 20 -12.28 -20.91 -7.13
C GLY A 20 -11.70 -20.18 -5.92
N PHE A 21 -12.52 -19.42 -5.21
CA PHE A 21 -12.14 -18.65 -4.03
C PHE A 21 -11.54 -19.55 -2.93
N LEU A 22 -12.14 -20.72 -2.71
CA LEU A 22 -11.63 -21.72 -1.76
C LEU A 22 -10.42 -22.46 -2.32
N LYS A 23 -10.43 -22.84 -3.60
CA LYS A 23 -9.32 -23.53 -4.28
C LYS A 23 -8.02 -22.72 -4.21
N HIS A 24 -8.12 -21.40 -4.40
CA HIS A 24 -6.97 -20.50 -4.45
C HIS A 24 -6.62 -19.83 -3.11
N ASP A 25 -7.27 -20.25 -2.02
CA ASP A 25 -7.08 -19.70 -0.67
C ASP A 25 -7.02 -18.16 -0.64
N VAL A 26 -8.01 -17.54 -1.29
CA VAL A 26 -8.04 -16.09 -1.53
C VAL A 26 -8.05 -15.30 -0.22
N MET A 27 -8.55 -15.88 0.87
CA MET A 27 -8.50 -15.24 2.20
C MET A 27 -7.06 -15.07 2.69
N THR A 28 -6.21 -16.09 2.58
CA THR A 28 -4.80 -15.99 2.95
C THR A 28 -4.07 -14.98 2.06
N LEU A 29 -4.35 -14.98 0.76
CA LEU A 29 -3.80 -14.01 -0.19
C LEU A 29 -4.19 -12.56 0.16
N ALA A 30 -5.46 -12.35 0.54
CA ALA A 30 -5.98 -11.05 0.95
C ALA A 30 -5.37 -10.62 2.31
N ALA A 31 -5.25 -11.54 3.26
CA ALA A 31 -4.63 -11.28 4.55
C ALA A 31 -3.16 -10.87 4.41
N ALA A 32 -2.39 -11.56 3.56
CA ALA A 32 -1.01 -11.20 3.26
C ALA A 32 -0.89 -9.80 2.63
N LEU A 33 -1.76 -9.49 1.66
CA LEU A 33 -1.80 -8.17 1.03
C LEU A 33 -2.14 -7.06 2.06
N ALA A 34 -3.13 -7.30 2.91
CA ALA A 34 -3.52 -6.37 3.97
C ALA A 34 -2.38 -6.16 4.98
N PHE A 35 -1.69 -7.23 5.38
CA PHE A 35 -0.56 -7.17 6.31
C PHE A 35 0.61 -6.35 5.74
N TYR A 36 1.02 -6.61 4.49
CA TYR A 36 2.07 -5.81 3.84
C TYR A 36 1.65 -4.35 3.68
N THR A 37 0.38 -4.09 3.39
CA THR A 37 -0.15 -2.72 3.27
C THR A 37 -0.10 -2.01 4.62
N ALA A 38 -0.58 -2.64 5.69
CA ALA A 38 -0.53 -2.10 7.04
C ALA A 38 0.90 -1.79 7.50
N LEU A 39 1.85 -2.69 7.22
CA LEU A 39 3.28 -2.46 7.51
C LEU A 39 3.85 -1.26 6.75
N SER A 40 3.35 -0.97 5.54
CA SER A 40 3.81 0.18 4.74
C SER A 40 3.25 1.53 5.21
N LEU A 41 2.17 1.54 6.00
CA LEU A 41 1.51 2.79 6.44
C LEU A 41 2.40 3.63 7.35
N ALA A 42 3.05 3.01 8.34
CA ALA A 42 3.90 3.73 9.29
C ALA A 42 5.04 4.52 8.61
N PRO A 43 5.87 3.92 7.73
CA PRO A 43 6.92 4.67 7.05
C PRO A 43 6.36 5.66 6.00
N LEU A 44 5.19 5.40 5.41
CA LEU A 44 4.52 6.35 4.51
C LEU A 44 4.09 7.61 5.25
N VAL A 45 3.42 7.46 6.40
CA VAL A 45 2.98 8.56 7.25
C VAL A 45 4.16 9.40 7.71
N LEU A 46 5.24 8.74 8.16
CA LEU A 46 6.45 9.43 8.58
C LEU A 46 7.03 10.31 7.45
N LEU A 47 7.05 9.79 6.22
CA LEU A 47 7.52 10.52 5.05
C LEU A 47 6.61 11.72 4.74
N LEU A 48 5.29 11.51 4.71
CA LEU A 48 4.32 12.57 4.47
C LEU A 48 4.43 13.68 5.52
N VAL A 49 4.57 13.33 6.78
CA VAL A 49 4.72 14.29 7.89
C VAL A 49 6.03 15.06 7.75
N SER A 50 7.12 14.38 7.43
CA SER A 50 8.42 15.03 7.19
C SER A 50 8.33 16.00 6.00
N ALA A 51 7.68 15.60 4.91
CA ALA A 51 7.49 16.42 3.72
C ALA A 51 6.60 17.64 3.99
N VAL A 52 5.50 17.46 4.71
CA VAL A 52 4.58 18.54 5.08
C VAL A 52 5.19 19.47 6.13
N GLY A 53 6.02 18.96 7.04
CA GLY A 53 6.76 19.77 8.01
C GLY A 53 7.68 20.81 7.34
N LEU A 54 8.19 20.51 6.13
CA LEU A 54 8.94 21.48 5.32
C LEU A 54 8.08 22.65 4.82
N LEU A 55 6.75 22.49 4.78
CA LEU A 55 5.79 23.51 4.36
C LEU A 55 5.31 24.39 5.53
N GLY A 56 5.62 24.01 6.78
CA GLY A 56 5.24 24.73 8.01
C GLY A 56 4.24 23.97 8.91
N GLY A 57 4.21 24.34 10.19
CA GLY A 57 3.45 23.62 11.23
C GLY A 57 1.93 23.56 11.00
N ASP A 58 1.34 24.59 10.39
CA ASP A 58 -0.10 24.62 10.09
C ASP A 58 -0.50 23.55 9.06
N ALA A 59 0.36 23.27 8.08
CA ALA A 59 0.11 22.24 7.07
C ALA A 59 0.15 20.84 7.70
N GLN A 60 1.07 20.62 8.64
CA GLN A 60 1.20 19.35 9.36
C GLN A 60 -0.02 19.05 10.24
N ALA A 61 -0.55 20.08 10.91
CA ALA A 61 -1.79 19.96 11.70
C ALA A 61 -3.00 19.63 10.83
N LYS A 62 -3.16 20.31 9.68
CA LYS A 62 -4.25 20.03 8.72
C LYS A 62 -4.17 18.61 8.16
N PHE A 63 -2.97 18.15 7.80
CA PHE A 63 -2.75 16.79 7.33
C PHE A 63 -3.17 15.75 8.37
N LEU A 64 -2.73 15.92 9.62
CA LEU A 64 -3.10 15.01 10.71
C LEU A 64 -4.62 14.97 10.96
N GLN A 65 -5.28 16.13 10.86
CA GLN A 65 -6.74 16.22 11.01
C GLN A 65 -7.48 15.44 9.90
N GLN A 66 -7.08 15.62 8.64
CA GLN A 66 -7.66 14.90 7.50
C GLN A 66 -7.34 13.40 7.55
N ALA A 67 -6.10 13.03 7.89
CA ALA A 67 -5.73 11.64 8.02
C ALA A 67 -6.56 10.95 9.11
N THR A 68 -6.70 11.59 10.28
CA THR A 68 -7.51 11.09 11.39
C THR A 68 -8.99 10.92 11.03
N SER A 69 -9.56 11.82 10.21
CA SER A 69 -10.96 11.68 9.79
C SER A 69 -11.19 10.48 8.86
N VAL A 70 -10.16 10.06 8.12
CA VAL A 70 -10.22 8.90 7.22
C VAL A 70 -9.98 7.59 7.96
N VAL A 71 -8.98 7.54 8.85
CA VAL A 71 -8.64 6.29 9.59
C VAL A 71 -9.43 6.09 10.89
N GLY A 72 -10.19 7.10 11.33
CA GLY A 72 -10.92 7.07 12.60
C GLY A 72 -10.02 7.41 13.80
N GLU A 73 -10.63 7.47 14.98
CA GLU A 73 -9.98 8.00 16.19
C GLU A 73 -8.76 7.17 16.62
N GLU A 74 -8.87 5.84 16.58
CA GLU A 74 -7.80 4.94 17.00
C GLU A 74 -6.59 5.01 16.04
N GLY A 75 -6.84 5.01 14.74
CA GLY A 75 -5.80 5.23 13.73
C GLY A 75 -5.18 6.63 13.85
N GLY A 76 -5.99 7.65 14.11
CA GLY A 76 -5.53 9.03 14.33
C GLY A 76 -4.57 9.16 15.51
N ARG A 77 -4.84 8.47 16.63
CA ARG A 77 -3.92 8.42 17.78
C ARG A 77 -2.59 7.79 17.40
N THR A 78 -2.58 6.71 16.62
CA THR A 78 -1.34 6.11 16.10
C THR A 78 -0.55 7.09 15.23
N LEU A 79 -1.22 7.80 14.32
CA LEU A 79 -0.58 8.81 13.48
C LEU A 79 0.04 9.93 14.34
N GLN A 80 -0.71 10.46 15.31
CA GLN A 80 -0.23 11.50 16.23
C GLN A 80 1.01 11.04 17.01
N MET A 81 1.01 9.81 17.53
CA MET A 81 2.18 9.25 18.21
C MET A 81 3.41 9.16 17.29
N ILE A 82 3.24 8.72 16.03
CA ILE A 82 4.35 8.65 15.06
C ILE A 82 4.92 10.06 14.81
N VAL A 83 4.05 11.05 14.63
CA VAL A 83 4.47 12.45 14.40
C VAL A 83 5.18 13.05 15.60
N GLN A 84 4.62 12.85 16.80
CA GLN A 84 5.20 13.38 18.02
C GLN A 84 6.61 12.81 18.25
N ASN A 85 6.78 11.50 18.08
CA ASN A 85 8.09 10.85 18.16
C ASN A 85 9.09 11.39 17.12
N ALA A 86 8.62 11.69 15.90
CA ALA A 86 9.44 12.25 14.85
C ALA A 86 9.89 13.70 15.14
N ASN A 87 9.02 14.52 15.72
CA ASN A 87 9.32 15.91 16.08
C ASN A 87 10.22 16.02 17.33
N GLU A 88 10.07 15.12 18.31
CA GLU A 88 10.83 15.14 19.57
C GLU A 88 12.28 14.68 19.41
N ASN A 89 12.63 13.97 18.33
CA ASN A 89 14.00 13.47 18.08
C ASN A 89 14.57 13.94 16.71
N PRO A 90 14.88 15.25 16.54
CA PRO A 90 15.35 15.77 15.25
C PRO A 90 16.78 15.32 14.87
N THR A 91 17.65 15.07 15.84
CA THR A 91 19.09 14.74 15.64
C THR A 91 19.32 13.34 15.06
N SER A 92 18.35 12.42 15.18
CA SER A 92 18.35 11.13 14.48
C SER A 92 17.77 11.24 13.05
N GLY A 93 17.23 12.40 12.66
CA GLY A 93 16.42 12.60 11.46
C GLY A 93 17.08 12.23 10.14
N GLY A 94 18.41 12.35 10.03
CA GLY A 94 19.14 11.93 8.82
C GLY A 94 19.15 10.41 8.63
N ILE A 95 19.59 9.66 9.63
CA ILE A 95 19.67 8.20 9.56
C ILE A 95 18.27 7.56 9.66
N ALA A 96 17.43 8.05 10.58
CA ALA A 96 16.06 7.58 10.74
C ALA A 96 15.21 7.86 9.49
N GLY A 97 15.38 9.03 8.85
CA GLY A 97 14.73 9.35 7.58
C GLY A 97 15.16 8.43 6.45
N VAL A 98 16.47 8.14 6.32
CA VAL A 98 16.98 7.18 5.33
C VAL A 98 16.43 5.78 5.58
N ILE A 99 16.44 5.30 6.83
CA ILE A 99 15.87 3.99 7.20
C ILE A 99 14.37 3.95 6.88
N GLY A 100 13.63 5.02 7.19
CA GLY A 100 12.21 5.15 6.88
C GLY A 100 11.92 5.07 5.38
N ILE A 101 12.70 5.78 4.56
CA ILE A 101 12.59 5.73 3.09
C ILE A 101 12.89 4.33 2.57
N LEU A 102 13.97 3.69 3.02
CA LEU A 102 14.33 2.33 2.60
C LEU A 102 13.25 1.31 3.01
N THR A 103 12.69 1.46 4.21
CA THR A 103 11.62 0.61 4.73
C THR A 103 10.33 0.81 3.94
N LEU A 104 9.99 2.05 3.58
CA LEU A 104 8.84 2.34 2.71
C LEU A 104 9.00 1.70 1.34
N ILE A 105 10.17 1.88 0.72
CA ILE A 105 10.46 1.31 -0.60
C ILE A 105 10.34 -0.21 -0.56
N PHE A 106 10.88 -0.84 0.48
CA PHE A 106 10.81 -2.29 0.68
C PHE A 106 9.37 -2.78 0.91
N SER A 107 8.65 -2.19 1.86
CA SER A 107 7.28 -2.59 2.21
C SER A 107 6.30 -2.33 1.07
N ALA A 108 6.39 -1.19 0.37
CA ALA A 108 5.57 -0.94 -0.80
C ALA A 108 5.89 -1.93 -1.93
N SER A 109 7.17 -2.24 -2.18
CA SER A 109 7.55 -3.27 -3.15
C SER A 109 6.96 -4.64 -2.79
N ALA A 110 6.87 -4.96 -1.48
CA ALA A 110 6.24 -6.18 -0.99
C ALA A 110 4.72 -6.20 -1.27
N VAL A 111 4.01 -5.08 -1.08
CA VAL A 111 2.57 -4.96 -1.41
C VAL A 111 2.29 -5.29 -2.87
N PHE A 112 3.00 -4.64 -3.81
CA PHE A 112 2.78 -4.88 -5.23
C PHE A 112 3.28 -6.26 -5.68
N GLY A 113 4.34 -6.78 -5.05
CA GLY A 113 4.80 -8.14 -5.25
C GLY A 113 3.75 -9.16 -4.82
N GLN A 114 3.15 -8.97 -3.64
CA GLN A 114 2.08 -9.81 -3.13
C GLN A 114 0.83 -9.70 -4.01
N LEU A 115 0.46 -8.50 -4.45
CA LEU A 115 -0.67 -8.32 -5.36
C LEU A 115 -0.46 -9.12 -6.66
N GLN A 116 0.71 -8.98 -7.30
CA GLN A 116 1.04 -9.75 -8.51
C GLN A 116 1.02 -11.26 -8.24
N ALA A 117 1.60 -11.72 -7.12
CA ALA A 117 1.58 -13.12 -6.75
C ALA A 117 0.15 -13.64 -6.55
N SER A 118 -0.68 -12.92 -5.80
CA SER A 118 -2.09 -13.25 -5.57
C SER A 118 -2.87 -13.32 -6.88
N LEU A 119 -2.66 -12.35 -7.78
CA LEU A 119 -3.31 -12.35 -9.09
C LEU A 119 -2.85 -13.50 -9.98
N ASN A 120 -1.55 -13.83 -9.97
CA ASN A 120 -1.02 -14.97 -10.72
C ASN A 120 -1.63 -16.29 -10.22
N VAL A 121 -1.78 -16.45 -8.90
CA VAL A 121 -2.44 -17.63 -8.31
C VAL A 121 -3.90 -17.72 -8.75
N ILE A 122 -4.67 -16.63 -8.66
CA ILE A 122 -6.09 -16.58 -9.03
C ILE A 122 -6.29 -16.85 -10.52
N TRP A 123 -5.45 -16.26 -11.38
CA TRP A 123 -5.54 -16.44 -12.83
C TRP A 123 -4.83 -17.67 -13.36
N GLU A 124 -4.21 -18.48 -12.49
CA GLU A 124 -3.42 -19.65 -12.87
C GLU A 124 -2.41 -19.32 -13.96
N ALA A 125 -1.86 -18.09 -13.93
CA ALA A 125 -0.91 -17.64 -14.91
C ALA A 125 0.40 -18.41 -14.72
N GLU A 126 0.94 -19.00 -15.80
CA GLU A 126 2.26 -19.60 -15.76
C GLU A 126 3.27 -18.53 -15.32
N GLU A 127 3.81 -18.70 -14.12
CA GLU A 127 4.99 -17.96 -13.73
C GLU A 127 6.09 -18.39 -14.70
N LYS A 128 6.43 -17.52 -15.65
CA LYS A 128 7.67 -17.63 -16.41
C LYS A 128 8.84 -17.51 -15.43
N THR A 129 9.08 -18.58 -14.70
CA THR A 129 10.28 -18.86 -13.92
C THR A 129 11.36 -19.08 -14.96
N LYS A 130 12.15 -18.03 -15.27
CA LYS A 130 13.53 -18.11 -15.79
C LYS A 130 14.18 -16.79 -16.22
N GLU A 131 13.95 -15.69 -15.50
CA GLU A 131 14.94 -14.60 -15.53
C GLU A 131 15.34 -14.19 -14.12
N ALA A 132 16.23 -15.00 -13.54
CA ALA A 132 16.90 -14.77 -12.28
C ALA A 132 17.97 -13.67 -12.41
N GLY A 133 17.56 -12.46 -12.79
CA GLY A 133 18.43 -11.29 -12.88
C GLY A 133 18.00 -10.23 -11.86
N TRP A 134 18.96 -9.71 -11.07
CA TRP A 134 18.71 -8.56 -10.19
C TRP A 134 18.11 -7.36 -10.94
N LEU A 135 18.47 -7.19 -12.22
CA LEU A 135 17.95 -6.16 -13.12
C LEU A 135 16.45 -6.35 -13.45
N THR A 136 16.00 -7.58 -13.69
CA THR A 136 14.59 -7.88 -13.98
C THR A 136 13.73 -7.70 -12.73
N TYR A 137 14.28 -8.02 -11.55
CA TYR A 137 13.66 -7.70 -10.26
C TYR A 137 13.54 -6.18 -10.07
N LEU A 138 14.63 -5.42 -10.23
CA LEU A 138 14.61 -3.94 -10.10
C LEU A 138 13.63 -3.28 -11.09
N ARG A 139 13.60 -3.71 -12.35
CA ARG A 139 12.72 -3.16 -13.38
C ARG A 139 11.24 -3.39 -13.08
N LYS A 140 10.88 -4.56 -12.51
CA LYS A 140 9.50 -4.83 -12.04
C LYS A 140 9.10 -3.96 -10.84
N ARG A 141 10.07 -3.52 -10.02
CA ARG A 141 9.81 -2.68 -8.84
C ARG A 141 9.82 -1.18 -9.18
N PHE A 142 10.45 -0.78 -10.27
CA PHE A 142 10.48 0.61 -10.73
C PHE A 142 9.08 1.23 -10.91
N PHE A 143 8.12 0.46 -11.46
CA PHE A 143 6.73 0.92 -11.62
C PHE A 143 6.03 1.11 -10.26
N SER A 144 6.25 0.17 -9.33
CA SER A 144 5.75 0.26 -7.96
C SER A 144 6.34 1.45 -7.21
N MET A 145 7.65 1.68 -7.32
CA MET A 145 8.33 2.83 -6.72
C MET A 145 7.83 4.15 -7.31
N GLY A 146 7.66 4.22 -8.63
CA GLY A 146 7.10 5.40 -9.30
C GLY A 146 5.69 5.72 -8.82
N MET A 147 4.85 4.71 -8.62
CA MET A 147 3.49 4.90 -8.10
C MET A 147 3.50 5.40 -6.64
N VAL A 148 4.37 4.88 -5.78
CA VAL A 148 4.50 5.36 -4.39
C VAL A 148 4.93 6.82 -4.35
N ILE A 149 5.94 7.20 -5.14
CA ILE A 149 6.40 8.60 -5.23
C ILE A 149 5.29 9.49 -5.77
N ALA A 150 4.57 9.06 -6.82
CA ALA A 150 3.46 9.80 -7.39
C ALA A 150 2.34 10.01 -6.37
N LEU A 151 1.97 8.99 -5.59
CA LEU A 151 0.95 9.08 -4.55
C LEU A 151 1.39 10.01 -3.42
N ALA A 152 2.64 9.90 -2.96
CA ALA A 152 3.19 10.79 -1.94
C ALA A 152 3.19 12.26 -2.41
N PHE A 153 3.61 12.50 -3.65
CA PHE A 153 3.57 13.83 -4.27
C PHE A 153 2.13 14.35 -4.38
N LEU A 154 1.20 13.54 -4.87
CA LEU A 154 -0.20 13.92 -5.04
C LEU A 154 -0.85 14.25 -3.70
N ALA A 155 -0.53 13.50 -2.64
CA ALA A 155 -0.98 13.79 -1.28
C ALA A 155 -0.47 15.15 -0.78
N VAL A 156 0.80 15.49 -1.03
CA VAL A 156 1.37 16.80 -0.67
C VAL A 156 0.71 17.94 -1.46
N VAL A 157 0.54 17.77 -2.78
CA VAL A 157 -0.13 18.78 -3.62
C VAL A 157 -1.59 18.97 -3.21
N SER A 158 -2.29 17.89 -2.86
CA SER A 158 -3.68 17.95 -2.40
C SER A 158 -3.85 18.72 -1.08
N LEU A 159 -2.80 18.92 -0.30
CA LEU A 159 -2.84 19.76 0.91
C LEU A 159 -2.57 21.24 0.60
N MET A 160 -1.93 21.53 -0.53
CA MET A 160 -1.64 22.90 -0.96
C MET A 160 -2.84 23.57 -1.65
N VAL A 161 -3.73 22.78 -2.24
CA VAL A 161 -4.94 23.24 -2.94
C VAL A 161 -6.14 23.11 -2.04
#